data_AF-A0A916RFQ6-F1
#
_entry.id   AF-A0A916RFQ6-F1
#
_cell.length_a   1.000
_cell.length_b   1.000
_cell.length_c   1.000
_cell.angle_alpha   90.00
_cell.angle_beta   90.00
_cell.angle_gamma   90.00
#
_symmetry.space_group_name_H-M   'P 1'
#
loop_
_entity.id
_entity.type
_entity.pdbx_description
1 polymer ?
#
loop_
_entity_poly.entity_id
_entity_poly.type
_entity_poly.pdbx_seq_one_letter_code
_entity_poly.pdbx_strand_id
1 'polypeptide(L)'
;MAIGINLVITGLIWSSWILLWHDNEIKLRAILTLILSLNIILIYAAIAQFVLLMKVKKPVIWAVGILGGLISLPPIALFLLSISPYSHSHSNLWLFSTFPWLSIDLNYPAIASILMAIIGQWSVLTLVTLQLTRKIRKLGTSNSQKLLT
;
A
#
# COMPACT_ATOMS: atom_id res chain seq x y z
N MET A 1 -6.72 -9.09 11.90
CA MET A 1 -5.48 -9.29 12.69
C MET A 1 -4.46 -10.17 11.96
N ALA A 2 -4.85 -11.26 11.27
CA ALA A 2 -3.92 -12.11 10.51
C ALA A 2 -3.06 -11.36 9.46
N ILE A 3 -3.63 -10.38 8.75
CA ILE A 3 -2.91 -9.59 7.74
C ILE A 3 -1.76 -8.77 8.36
N GLY A 4 -1.96 -8.20 9.56
CA GLY A 4 -0.92 -7.42 10.23
C GLY A 4 0.27 -8.27 10.65
N ILE A 5 0.01 -9.49 11.15
CA ILE A 5 1.07 -10.44 11.55
C ILE A 5 1.88 -10.89 10.32
N ASN A 6 1.22 -11.24 9.22
CA ASN A 6 1.92 -11.59 7.97
C ASN A 6 2.78 -10.43 7.44
N LEU A 7 2.30 -9.20 7.61
CA LEU A 7 3.04 -7.99 7.23
C LEU A 7 4.32 -7.81 8.07
N VAL A 8 4.22 -8.04 9.38
CA VAL A 8 5.38 -7.99 10.29
C VAL A 8 6.40 -9.07 9.93
N ILE A 9 5.95 -10.31 9.72
CA ILE A 9 6.83 -11.42 9.33
C ILE A 9 7.53 -11.10 8.01
N THR A 10 6.79 -10.61 7.02
CA THR A 10 7.36 -10.22 5.72
C THR A 10 8.39 -9.11 5.88
N GLY A 11 8.07 -8.07 6.66
CA GLY A 11 9.01 -6.98 6.95
C GLY A 11 10.29 -7.46 7.63
N LEU A 12 10.19 -8.38 8.59
CA LEU A 12 11.35 -8.96 9.28
C LEU A 12 12.25 -9.74 8.33
N ILE A 13 11.69 -10.64 7.50
CA ILE A 13 12.47 -11.44 6.55
C ILE A 13 13.25 -10.53 5.59
N TRP A 14 12.56 -9.56 4.98
CA TRP A 14 13.18 -8.68 4.00
C TRP A 14 14.15 -7.66 4.63
N SER A 15 13.86 -7.17 5.84
CA SER A 15 14.80 -6.29 6.56
C SER A 15 16.08 -7.02 6.96
N SER A 16 15.98 -8.27 7.42
CA SER A 16 17.15 -9.11 7.70
C SER A 16 18.01 -9.31 6.45
N TRP A 17 17.39 -9.53 5.28
CA TRP A 17 18.12 -9.64 4.01
C TRP A 17 18.86 -8.35 3.65
N ILE A 18 18.19 -7.20 3.75
CA ILE A 18 18.77 -5.89 3.42
C ILE A 18 19.93 -5.55 4.38
N LEU A 19 19.83 -5.93 5.66
CA LEU A 19 20.88 -5.71 6.65
C LEU A 19 22.21 -6.42 6.31
N LEU A 20 22.17 -7.46 5.47
CA LEU A 20 23.36 -8.19 5.02
C LEU A 20 24.13 -7.47 3.91
N TRP A 21 23.56 -6.43 3.28
CA TRP A 21 24.24 -5.69 2.21
C TRP A 21 25.41 -4.85 2.73
N HIS A 22 26.48 -4.71 1.94
CA HIS A 22 27.68 -4.00 2.39
C HIS A 22 27.56 -2.47 2.27
N ASP A 23 26.69 -1.99 1.38
CA ASP A 23 26.53 -0.56 1.09
C ASP A 23 25.44 0.08 1.96
N ASN A 24 25.84 1.04 2.80
CA ASN A 24 24.96 1.73 3.73
C ASN A 24 23.95 2.68 3.04
N GLU A 25 24.30 3.27 1.89
CA GLU A 25 23.36 4.14 1.16
C GLU A 25 22.25 3.32 0.51
N ILE A 26 22.62 2.19 -0.09
CA ILE A 26 21.67 1.27 -0.71
C ILE A 26 20.76 0.67 0.36
N LYS A 27 21.32 0.29 1.52
CA LYS A 27 20.57 -0.20 2.69
C LYS A 27 19.47 0.76 3.14
N LEU A 28 19.80 2.04 3.34
CA LEU A 28 18.83 3.02 3.80
C LEU A 28 17.67 3.17 2.81
N ARG A 29 17.98 3.28 1.50
CA ARG A 29 16.97 3.41 0.44
C ARG A 29 16.11 2.15 0.32
N ALA A 30 16.71 0.96 0.48
CA ALA A 30 15.99 -0.31 0.48
C ALA A 30 15.03 -0.44 1.67
N ILE A 31 15.46 -0.06 2.88
CA ILE A 31 14.58 -0.05 4.07
C ILE A 31 13.42 0.93 3.87
N LEU A 32 13.67 2.14 3.37
CA LEU A 32 12.62 3.13 3.13
C LEU A 32 11.60 2.64 2.09
N THR A 33 12.07 2.00 1.02
CA THR A 33 11.19 1.45 -0.02
C THR A 33 10.41 0.22 0.45
N LEU A 34 11.00 -0.57 1.36
CA LEU A 34 10.31 -1.65 2.04
C LEU A 34 9.18 -1.11 2.92
N ILE A 35 9.44 -0.06 3.72
CA ILE A 35 8.40 0.62 4.51
C ILE A 35 7.28 1.12 3.60
N LEU A 36 7.61 1.71 2.45
CA LEU A 36 6.64 2.17 1.47
C LEU A 36 5.78 1.00 0.93
N SER A 37 6.41 -0.14 0.62
CA SER A 37 5.72 -1.34 0.14
C SER A 37 4.77 -1.90 1.20
N LEU A 38 5.20 -1.97 2.46
CA LEU A 38 4.37 -2.41 3.58
C LEU A 38 3.17 -1.48 3.80
N ASN A 39 3.35 -0.16 3.65
CA ASN A 39 2.25 0.81 3.73
C ASN A 39 1.21 0.59 2.63
N ILE A 40 1.64 0.36 1.38
CA ILE A 40 0.71 0.02 0.28
C ILE A 40 -0.12 -1.22 0.61
N ILE A 41 0.52 -2.28 1.12
CA ILE A 41 -0.18 -3.52 1.49
C ILE A 41 -1.22 -3.25 2.59
N LEU A 42 -0.88 -2.42 3.59
CA LEU A 42 -1.84 -2.01 4.63
C LEU A 42 -3.02 -1.23 4.07
N ILE A 43 -2.79 -0.31 3.14
CA ILE A 43 -3.86 0.45 2.47
C ILE A 43 -4.78 -0.52 1.71
N TYR A 44 -4.21 -1.44 0.93
CA TYR A 44 -4.97 -2.44 0.18
C TYR A 44 -5.77 -3.36 1.10
N ALA A 45 -5.18 -3.80 2.20
CA ALA A 45 -5.87 -4.59 3.21
C ALA A 45 -7.05 -3.82 3.83
N ALA A 46 -6.87 -2.54 4.13
CA ALA A 46 -7.91 -1.68 4.69
C ALA A 46 -9.05 -1.45 3.68
N ILE A 47 -8.73 -1.24 2.40
CA ILE A 47 -9.70 -1.15 1.30
C ILE A 47 -10.46 -2.47 1.15
N ALA A 48 -9.76 -3.61 1.15
CA ALA A 48 -10.37 -4.92 1.07
C ALA A 48 -11.37 -5.14 2.22
N GLN A 49 -10.95 -4.87 3.45
CA GLN A 49 -11.82 -4.94 4.62
C GLN A 49 -13.01 -3.99 4.51
N PHE A 50 -12.81 -2.78 4.00
CA PHE A 50 -13.87 -1.81 3.77
C PHE A 50 -14.93 -2.30 2.78
N VAL A 51 -14.50 -2.91 1.68
CA VAL A 51 -15.39 -3.49 0.65
C VAL A 51 -16.11 -4.72 1.20
N LEU A 52 -15.42 -5.57 1.97
CA LEU A 52 -16.02 -6.74 2.62
C LEU A 52 -17.12 -6.36 3.63
N LEU A 53 -16.99 -5.20 4.29
CA LEU A 53 -17.99 -4.66 5.19
C LEU A 53 -19.14 -3.92 4.48
N MET A 54 -19.07 -3.70 3.16
CA MET A 54 -20.19 -3.14 2.41
C MET A 54 -21.28 -4.19 2.22
N LYS A 55 -22.54 -3.77 2.39
CA LYS A 55 -23.72 -4.60 2.11
C LYS A 55 -23.96 -4.72 0.59
N VAL A 56 -23.02 -5.30 -0.13
CA VAL A 56 -23.11 -5.56 -1.59
C VAL A 56 -23.21 -7.05 -1.87
N LYS A 57 -23.83 -7.43 -3.00
CA LYS A 57 -23.87 -8.82 -3.43
C LYS A 57 -22.45 -9.27 -3.83
N LYS A 58 -21.98 -10.39 -3.26
CA LYS A 58 -20.64 -10.97 -3.50
C LYS A 58 -19.48 -9.97 -3.24
N PRO A 59 -19.30 -9.49 -2.00
CA PRO A 59 -18.33 -8.45 -1.68
C PRO A 59 -16.87 -8.86 -1.97
N VAL A 60 -16.58 -10.15 -1.94
CA VAL A 60 -15.25 -10.70 -2.29
C VAL A 60 -14.89 -10.40 -3.75
N ILE A 61 -15.84 -10.54 -4.69
CA ILE A 61 -15.59 -10.28 -6.12
C ILE A 61 -15.29 -8.80 -6.36
N TRP A 62 -16.03 -7.92 -5.68
CA TRP A 62 -15.77 -6.48 -5.71
C TRP A 62 -14.41 -6.13 -5.13
N ALA A 63 -14.02 -6.75 -4.00
CA ALA A 63 -12.71 -6.53 -3.41
C ALA A 63 -11.59 -6.95 -4.36
N VAL A 64 -11.70 -8.12 -5.01
CA VAL A 64 -10.72 -8.58 -6.00
C VAL A 64 -10.66 -7.64 -7.21
N GLY A 65 -11.81 -7.20 -7.73
CA GLY A 65 -11.84 -6.28 -8.88
C GLY A 65 -11.22 -4.91 -8.55
N ILE A 66 -11.55 -4.34 -7.40
CA ILE A 66 -11.00 -3.04 -6.96
C ILE A 66 -9.50 -3.16 -6.70
N LEU A 67 -9.06 -4.21 -5.99
CA LEU A 67 -7.63 -4.42 -5.72
C LEU A 67 -6.86 -4.70 -7.01
N GLY A 68 -7.38 -5.55 -7.88
CA GLY A 68 -6.77 -5.84 -9.19
C GLY A 68 -6.60 -4.57 -10.00
N GLY A 69 -7.66 -3.75 -10.09
CA GLY A 69 -7.61 -2.45 -10.74
C GLY A 69 -6.59 -1.51 -10.09
N LEU A 70 -6.58 -1.39 -8.77
CA LEU A 70 -5.65 -0.49 -8.05
C LEU A 70 -4.19 -0.93 -8.15
N ILE A 71 -3.94 -2.22 -8.35
CA ILE A 71 -2.61 -2.80 -8.57
C ILE A 71 -2.15 -2.62 -10.01
N SER A 72 -3.05 -2.81 -10.98
CA SER A 72 -2.71 -2.79 -12.40
C SER A 72 -2.78 -1.39 -13.03
N LEU A 73 -3.68 -0.52 -12.55
CA LEU A 73 -3.86 0.83 -13.10
C LEU A 73 -2.59 1.67 -13.07
N PRO A 74 -1.86 1.78 -11.94
CA PRO A 74 -0.64 2.58 -11.90
C PRO A 74 0.42 2.14 -12.93
N PRO A 75 0.83 0.86 -13.02
CA PRO A 75 1.80 0.45 -14.02
C PRO A 75 1.27 0.54 -15.46
N ILE A 76 -0.01 0.24 -15.71
CA ILE A 76 -0.60 0.39 -17.06
C ILE A 76 -0.60 1.86 -17.49
N ALA A 77 -0.99 2.78 -16.61
CA ALA A 77 -1.00 4.21 -16.92
C ALA A 77 0.41 4.74 -17.19
N LEU A 78 1.41 4.34 -16.38
CA LEU A 78 2.80 4.72 -16.60
C LEU A 78 3.34 4.15 -17.93
N PHE A 79 2.99 2.91 -18.25
CA PHE A 79 3.38 2.28 -19.51
C PHE A 79 2.76 2.98 -20.73
N LEU A 80 1.46 3.31 -20.67
CA LEU A 80 0.76 4.07 -21.72
C LEU A 80 1.36 5.46 -21.94
N LEU A 81 1.83 6.11 -20.88
CA LEU A 81 2.54 7.39 -20.94
C LEU A 81 3.99 7.26 -21.42
N SER A 82 4.43 6.06 -21.82
CA SER A 82 5.83 5.76 -22.18
C SER A 82 6.84 6.10 -21.08
N ILE A 83 6.38 6.15 -19.83
CA ILE A 83 7.21 6.36 -18.64
C ILE A 83 7.77 5.00 -18.23
N SER A 84 8.82 4.58 -18.93
CA SER A 84 9.48 3.33 -18.59
C SER A 84 10.20 3.48 -17.25
N PRO A 85 10.25 2.41 -16.44
CA PRO A 85 11.09 2.40 -15.23
C PRO A 85 12.58 2.51 -15.59
N TYR A 86 12.93 2.23 -16.87
CA TYR A 86 14.28 2.25 -17.43
C TYR A 86 14.71 3.61 -18.01
N SER A 87 13.83 4.63 -18.01
CA SER A 87 14.15 5.96 -18.54
C SER A 87 14.50 6.95 -17.43
N HIS A 88 15.65 7.61 -17.57
CA HIS A 88 16.29 8.44 -16.53
C HIS A 88 15.46 9.66 -16.07
N SER A 89 14.52 10.17 -16.87
CA SER A 89 13.91 11.48 -16.57
C SER A 89 12.71 11.46 -15.62
N HIS A 90 12.03 10.32 -15.42
CA HIS A 90 10.75 10.28 -14.67
C HIS A 90 10.58 9.07 -13.73
N SER A 91 11.68 8.38 -13.37
CA SER A 91 11.65 7.16 -12.54
C SER A 91 10.99 7.33 -11.16
N ASN A 92 10.88 8.55 -10.64
CA ASN A 92 10.26 8.81 -9.32
C ASN A 92 8.75 8.52 -9.27
N LEU A 93 8.06 8.55 -10.42
CA LEU A 93 6.61 8.25 -10.47
C LEU A 93 6.32 6.77 -10.17
N TRP A 94 7.31 5.90 -10.38
CA TRP A 94 7.21 4.48 -10.02
C TRP A 94 7.14 4.24 -8.51
N LEU A 95 7.52 5.21 -7.67
CA LEU A 95 7.35 5.14 -6.22
C LEU A 95 5.87 5.13 -5.78
N PHE A 96 4.98 5.69 -6.60
CA PHE A 96 3.53 5.68 -6.35
C PHE A 96 2.83 4.47 -6.99
N SER A 97 3.57 3.65 -7.73
CA SER A 97 3.08 2.41 -8.30
C SER A 97 3.07 1.29 -7.25
N THR A 98 2.43 0.17 -7.56
CA THR A 98 2.43 -1.04 -6.70
C THR A 98 3.82 -1.67 -6.59
N PHE A 99 4.74 -1.30 -7.48
CA PHE A 99 6.08 -1.86 -7.59
C PHE A 99 7.17 -0.81 -7.32
N PRO A 100 7.24 -0.22 -6.12
CA PRO A 100 8.17 0.88 -5.84
C PRO A 100 9.64 0.43 -5.85
N TRP A 101 9.92 -0.86 -5.64
CA TRP A 101 11.27 -1.42 -5.67
C TRP A 101 11.95 -1.34 -7.04
N LEU A 102 11.18 -1.30 -8.14
CA LEU A 102 11.73 -1.12 -9.50
C LEU A 102 12.49 0.20 -9.64
N SER A 103 12.24 1.15 -8.74
CA SER A 103 12.92 2.46 -8.72
C SER A 103 14.34 2.36 -8.11
N ILE A 104 14.62 1.36 -7.26
CA ILE A 104 15.87 1.27 -6.49
C ILE A 104 17.05 0.85 -7.38
N ASP A 105 16.83 -0.10 -8.29
CA ASP A 105 17.91 -0.70 -9.10
C ASP A 105 18.44 0.20 -10.22
N LEU A 106 17.71 1.26 -10.62
CA LEU A 106 17.94 1.90 -11.92
C LEU A 106 18.50 3.34 -11.84
N ASN A 107 18.15 4.13 -10.83
CA ASN A 107 18.63 5.52 -10.71
C ASN A 107 18.69 6.07 -9.28
N TYR A 108 18.40 5.25 -8.27
CA TYR A 108 18.28 5.66 -6.87
C TYR A 108 17.42 6.92 -6.68
N PRO A 109 16.10 6.80 -6.51
CA PRO A 109 15.24 7.94 -6.22
C PRO A 109 15.79 8.77 -5.06
N ALA A 110 15.64 10.09 -5.17
CA ALA A 110 16.01 10.99 -4.10
C ALA A 110 15.26 10.62 -2.83
N ILE A 111 15.95 10.59 -1.68
CA ILE A 111 15.36 10.25 -0.38
C ILE A 111 14.14 11.13 -0.09
N ALA A 112 14.19 12.42 -0.47
CA ALA A 112 13.07 13.35 -0.35
C ALA A 112 11.82 12.88 -1.11
N SER A 113 11.97 12.29 -2.30
CA SER A 113 10.85 11.75 -3.09
C SER A 113 10.21 10.54 -2.41
N ILE A 114 11.02 9.66 -1.80
CA ILE A 114 10.52 8.52 -1.03
C ILE A 114 9.74 8.99 0.19
N LEU A 115 10.25 9.99 0.93
CA LEU A 115 9.57 10.56 2.09
C LEU A 115 8.23 11.21 1.72
N MET A 116 8.18 11.96 0.62
CA MET A 116 6.92 12.54 0.11
C MET A 116 5.91 11.45 -0.25
N ALA A 117 6.36 10.35 -0.85
CA ALA A 117 5.50 9.20 -1.13
C ALA A 117 4.96 8.55 0.15
N ILE A 118 5.80 8.40 1.19
CA ILE A 118 5.37 7.88 2.51
C ILE A 118 4.29 8.78 3.12
N ILE A 119 4.51 10.10 3.13
CA ILE A 119 3.54 11.07 3.67
C ILE A 119 2.21 10.99 2.90
N GLY A 120 2.29 10.92 1.57
CA GLY A 120 1.11 10.72 0.71
C GLY A 120 0.35 9.44 1.07
N GLN A 121 1.04 8.32 1.22
CA GLN A 121 0.42 7.05 1.61
C GLN A 121 -0.20 7.10 3.00
N TRP A 122 0.44 7.75 3.97
CA TRP A 122 -0.12 7.94 5.31
C TRP A 122 -1.41 8.76 5.29
N SER A 123 -1.50 9.77 4.43
CA SER A 123 -2.75 10.52 4.25
C SER A 123 -3.89 9.63 3.74
N VAL A 124 -3.62 8.75 2.76
CA VAL A 124 -4.61 7.81 2.24
C VAL A 124 -4.98 6.78 3.31
N LEU A 125 -3.99 6.23 4.02
CA LEU A 125 -4.19 5.24 5.07
C LEU A 125 -5.05 5.78 6.21
N THR A 126 -4.76 7.01 6.68
CA THR A 126 -5.55 7.66 7.73
C THR A 126 -6.98 7.90 7.28
N LEU A 127 -7.20 8.37 6.05
CA LEU A 127 -8.54 8.54 5.48
C LEU A 127 -9.32 7.22 5.40
N VAL A 128 -8.72 6.15 4.87
CA VAL A 128 -9.37 4.83 4.75
C VAL A 128 -9.67 4.26 6.14
N THR A 129 -8.73 4.37 7.08
CA THR A 129 -8.89 3.87 8.46
C THR A 129 -9.98 4.62 9.22
N LEU A 130 -10.09 5.94 9.03
CA LEU A 130 -11.18 6.74 9.59
C LEU A 130 -12.55 6.32 9.03
N GLN A 131 -12.65 6.11 7.72
CA GLN A 131 -13.89 5.63 7.09
C GLN A 131 -14.28 4.24 7.59
N LEU A 132 -13.30 3.34 7.75
CA LEU A 132 -13.50 2.00 8.29
C LEU A 132 -14.03 2.07 9.73
N THR A 133 -13.38 2.86 10.59
CA THR A 133 -13.79 3.07 11.99
C THR A 133 -15.21 3.62 12.09
N ARG A 134 -15.55 4.63 11.27
CA ARG A 134 -16.91 5.20 11.22
C ARG A 134 -17.96 4.15 10.83
N LYS A 135 -17.66 3.28 9.86
CA LYS A 135 -18.57 2.20 9.45
C LYS A 135 -18.74 1.13 10.52
N ILE A 136 -17.65 0.68 11.14
CA ILE A 136 -17.70 -0.31 12.23
C ILE A 136 -18.56 0.23 13.37
N ARG A 137 -18.37 1.50 13.76
CA ARG A 137 -19.16 2.13 14.82
C ARG A 137 -20.65 2.19 14.47
N LYS A 138 -20.99 2.55 13.23
CA LYS A 138 -22.39 2.61 12.74
C LYS A 138 -23.06 1.22 12.70
N LEU A 139 -22.30 0.18 12.36
CA LEU A 139 -22.78 -1.21 12.39
C LEU A 139 -22.97 -1.72 13.83
N GLY A 140 -22.07 -1.35 14.74
CA GLY A 140 -22.17 -1.66 16.17
C GLY A 140 -23.40 -1.04 16.82
N THR A 141 -23.67 0.25 16.58
CA THR A 141 -24.86 0.94 17.11
C THR A 141 -26.17 0.35 16.59
N SER A 142 -26.19 -0.12 15.33
CA SER A 142 -27.36 -0.78 14.75
C SER A 142 -27.69 -2.12 15.41
N ASN A 143 -26.68 -2.89 15.84
CA ASN A 143 -26.89 -4.18 16.50
C ASN A 143 -27.35 -4.00 17.96
N SER A 144 -26.81 -3.00 18.67
CA SER A 144 -27.25 -2.67 20.03
C SER A 144 -28.69 -2.15 20.06
N GLN A 145 -29.11 -1.33 19.09
CA GLN A 145 -30.51 -0.89 19.00
C GLN A 145 -31.47 -2.04 18.67
N LYS A 146 -31.05 -3.00 17.85
CA LYS A 146 -31.87 -4.16 17.48
C LYS A 146 -32.04 -5.20 18.60
N LEU A 147 -31.24 -5.09 19.67
CA LEU A 147 -31.36 -5.90 20.89
C LEU A 147 -32.25 -5.24 21.95
N LEU A 148 -32.57 -3.95 21.80
CA LEU A 148 -33.36 -3.16 22.76
C LEU A 148 -34.80 -2.86 22.29
N THR A 149 -35.17 -3.37 21.11
CA THR A 149 -36.53 -3.33 20.52
C THR A 149 -36.99 -4.75 20.24
#